data_AF-A0A7J2PX76-F1
#
_entry.id   AF-A0A7J2PX76-F1
#
_cell.length_a   1.000
_cell.length_b   1.000
_cell.length_c   1.000
_cell.angle_alpha   90.00
_cell.angle_beta   90.00
_cell.angle_gamma   90.00
#
_symmetry.space_group_name_H-M   'P 1'
#
loop_
_entity.id
_entity.type
_entity.pdbx_description
1 polymer ?
#
loop_
_entity_poly.entity_id
_entity_poly.type
_entity_poly.pdbx_seq_one_letter_code
_entity_poly.pdbx_strand_id
1 'polypeptide(L)'
;MSDKRKRKLEKKIKNLKEKEQLELKKTIKHKCVFLFCGKKFKAMYYQTIKCKYCGKINRTKGLSSSSVGRKLIKNKKKLEKRLEKTRIKNHE
;
A
#
# COMPACT_ATOMS: atom_id res chain seq x y z
N MET A 1 -3.14 -0.79 29.04
CA MET A 1 -4.21 -0.24 28.14
C MET A 1 -5.48 -1.04 28.39
N SER A 2 -6.67 -0.42 28.49
CA SER A 2 -7.93 -1.20 28.64
C SER A 2 -8.19 -2.09 27.40
N ASP A 3 -8.63 -3.33 27.59
CA ASP A 3 -8.94 -4.29 26.52
C ASP A 3 -9.89 -3.74 25.46
N LYS A 4 -10.85 -2.91 25.87
CA LYS A 4 -11.79 -2.25 24.96
C LYS A 4 -11.07 -1.31 23.98
N ARG A 5 -10.02 -0.62 24.43
CA ARG A 5 -9.19 0.26 23.59
C ARG A 5 -8.28 -0.54 22.66
N LYS A 6 -7.71 -1.65 23.14
CA LYS A 6 -6.88 -2.58 22.34
C LYS A 6 -7.69 -3.18 21.17
N ARG A 7 -8.87 -3.76 21.45
CA ARG A 7 -9.77 -4.31 20.42
C ARG A 7 -10.20 -3.27 19.38
N LYS A 8 -10.47 -2.03 19.80
CA LYS A 8 -10.80 -0.93 18.86
C LYS A 8 -9.61 -0.59 17.95
N LEU A 9 -8.37 -0.66 18.46
CA LEU A 9 -7.16 -0.38 17.68
C LEU A 9 -6.90 -1.48 16.65
N GLU A 10 -7.04 -2.74 17.04
CA GLU A 10 -6.91 -3.91 16.15
C GLU A 10 -7.94 -3.87 15.01
N LYS A 11 -9.22 -3.59 15.32
CA LYS A 11 -10.26 -3.41 14.30
C LYS A 11 -9.91 -2.30 13.31
N LYS A 12 -9.37 -1.17 13.78
CA LYS A 12 -8.91 -0.08 12.89
C LYS A 12 -7.76 -0.52 11.97
N ILE A 13 -6.80 -1.28 12.48
CA ILE A 13 -5.69 -1.80 11.69
C ILE A 13 -6.21 -2.80 10.64
N LYS A 14 -7.13 -3.70 11.01
CA LYS A 14 -7.77 -4.64 10.08
C LYS A 14 -8.47 -3.89 8.93
N ASN A 15 -9.30 -2.90 9.26
CA ASN A 15 -9.99 -2.09 8.24
C ASN A 15 -9.02 -1.34 7.31
N LEU A 16 -7.86 -0.89 7.82
CA LEU A 16 -6.83 -0.26 6.97
C LEU A 16 -6.17 -1.26 6.03
N LYS A 17 -5.90 -2.50 6.49
CA LYS A 17 -5.37 -3.57 5.65
C LYS A 17 -6.36 -3.94 4.54
N GLU A 18 -7.65 -4.02 4.83
CA GLU A 18 -8.69 -4.28 3.81
C GLU A 18 -8.77 -3.16 2.77
N LYS A 19 -8.71 -1.90 3.20
CA LYS A 19 -8.65 -0.75 2.28
C LYS A 19 -7.40 -0.74 1.42
N GLU A 20 -6.25 -1.13 1.97
CA GLU A 20 -5.00 -1.29 1.23
C GLU A 20 -5.16 -2.35 0.14
N GLN A 21 -5.73 -3.52 0.46
CA GLN A 21 -6.01 -4.57 -0.51
C GLN A 21 -6.99 -4.13 -1.61
N LEU A 22 -8.03 -3.38 -1.25
CA LEU A 22 -8.97 -2.83 -2.23
C LEU A 22 -8.27 -1.84 -3.18
N GLU A 23 -7.39 -0.99 -2.65
CA GLU A 23 -6.62 -0.05 -3.47
C GLU A 23 -5.61 -0.77 -4.39
N LEU A 24 -4.99 -1.87 -3.92
CA LEU A 24 -4.08 -2.69 -4.72
C LEU A 24 -4.75 -3.33 -5.95
N LYS A 25 -6.04 -3.69 -5.83
CA LYS A 25 -6.83 -4.25 -6.93
C LYS A 25 -7.22 -3.22 -7.99
N LYS A 26 -7.01 -1.92 -7.74
CA LYS A 26 -7.33 -0.87 -8.71
C LYS A 26 -6.29 -0.85 -9.84
N THR A 27 -6.81 -0.65 -11.03
CA THR A 27 -6.00 -0.40 -12.22
C THR A 27 -5.56 1.06 -12.28
N ILE A 28 -4.26 1.29 -12.44
CA ILE A 28 -3.64 2.61 -12.57
C ILE A 28 -3.09 2.86 -13.98
N LYS A 29 -2.99 4.13 -14.34
CA LYS A 29 -2.21 4.54 -15.52
C LYS A 29 -0.72 4.54 -15.13
N HIS A 30 0.03 3.57 -15.67
CA HIS A 30 1.48 3.46 -15.54
C HIS A 30 2.18 3.95 -16.80
N LYS A 31 3.32 4.62 -16.66
CA LYS A 31 4.19 5.01 -17.77
C LYS A 31 5.36 4.04 -17.79
N CYS A 32 5.66 3.44 -18.95
CA CYS A 32 6.83 2.59 -19.13
C CYS A 32 8.09 3.32 -18.64
N VAL A 33 8.83 2.71 -17.69
CA VAL A 33 10.04 3.32 -17.11
C VAL A 33 11.26 3.28 -18.02
N PHE A 34 11.20 2.52 -19.12
CA PHE A 34 12.27 2.53 -20.12
C PHE A 34 12.26 3.86 -20.86
N LEU A 35 13.41 4.54 -20.81
CA LEU A 35 13.62 5.92 -21.29
C LEU A 35 13.08 6.13 -22.71
N PHE A 36 13.33 5.16 -23.60
CA PHE A 36 12.96 5.24 -25.02
C PHE A 36 11.50 4.88 -25.33
N CYS A 37 10.76 4.26 -24.40
CA CYS A 37 9.38 3.86 -24.67
C CYS A 37 8.39 4.95 -24.26
N GLY A 38 8.39 5.34 -22.98
CA GLY A 38 7.52 6.39 -22.45
C GLY A 38 6.00 6.21 -22.62
N LYS A 39 5.53 5.11 -23.23
CA LYS A 39 4.11 4.84 -23.48
C LYS A 39 3.36 4.56 -22.16
N LYS A 40 2.12 5.03 -22.08
CA LYS A 40 1.23 4.85 -20.93
C LYS A 40 0.33 3.63 -21.16
N PHE A 41 0.10 2.84 -20.12
CA PHE A 41 -0.81 1.71 -20.14
C PHE A 41 -1.48 1.50 -18.78
N LYS A 42 -2.55 0.72 -18.76
CA LYS A 42 -3.29 0.35 -17.55
C LYS A 42 -2.63 -0.88 -16.91
N ALA A 43 -2.35 -0.83 -15.61
CA ALA A 43 -1.78 -1.94 -14.86
C ALA A 43 -2.14 -1.86 -13.37
N MET A 44 -2.02 -2.94 -12.60
CA MET A 44 -2.20 -2.89 -11.14
C MET A 44 -0.94 -2.37 -10.43
N TYR A 45 -1.05 -2.01 -9.16
CA TYR A 45 0.10 -1.63 -8.34
C TYR A 45 1.05 -2.81 -8.09
N TYR A 46 2.35 -2.54 -7.94
CA TYR A 46 3.40 -3.53 -7.63
C TYR A 46 3.52 -4.73 -8.59
N GLN A 47 2.96 -4.61 -9.79
CA GLN A 47 2.96 -5.67 -10.78
C GLN A 47 4.24 -5.60 -11.62
N THR A 48 4.81 -6.77 -11.92
CA THR A 48 5.86 -6.90 -12.94
C THR A 48 5.18 -7.33 -14.24
N ILE A 49 5.24 -6.48 -15.28
CA ILE A 49 4.58 -6.77 -16.56
C ILE A 49 5.48 -6.48 -17.74
N LYS A 50 5.32 -7.23 -18.83
CA LYS A 50 5.99 -6.94 -20.10
C LYS A 50 5.28 -5.76 -20.78
N CYS A 51 6.00 -4.69 -21.10
CA CYS A 51 5.42 -3.58 -21.85
C CYS A 51 5.08 -4.03 -23.27
N LYS A 52 3.80 -3.94 -23.66
CA LYS A 52 3.35 -4.34 -25.01
C LYS A 52 3.99 -3.58 -26.16
N TYR A 53 4.57 -2.41 -25.88
CA TYR A 53 5.13 -1.52 -26.90
C TYR A 53 6.62 -1.75 -27.15
N CYS A 54 7.41 -1.96 -26.09
CA CYS A 54 8.87 -2.13 -26.21
C CYS A 54 9.36 -3.53 -25.81
N GLY A 55 8.45 -4.43 -25.40
CA GLY A 55 8.78 -5.80 -24.99
C GLY A 55 9.58 -5.93 -23.70
N LYS A 56 9.97 -4.82 -23.05
CA LYS A 56 10.78 -4.83 -21.83
C LYS A 56 9.93 -5.04 -20.57
N ILE A 57 10.51 -5.69 -19.56
CA ILE A 57 9.88 -5.92 -18.26
C ILE A 57 9.79 -4.60 -17.49
N ASN A 58 8.60 -4.24 -17.04
CA ASN A 58 8.33 -3.03 -16.28
C ASN A 58 7.79 -3.39 -14.91
N ARG A 59 8.31 -2.73 -13.87
CA ARG A 59 7.72 -2.75 -12.55
C ARG A 59 6.79 -1.55 -12.41
N THR A 60 5.51 -1.80 -12.14
CA THR A 60 4.52 -0.74 -11.98
C THR A 60 4.72 0.00 -10.67
N LYS A 61 4.16 1.20 -10.59
CA LYS A 61 4.26 2.04 -9.39
C LYS A 61 3.67 1.32 -8.18
N GLY A 62 4.23 1.61 -7.01
CA GLY A 62 3.65 1.21 -5.72
C GLY A 62 2.56 2.16 -5.25
N LEU A 63 1.88 1.78 -4.17
CA LEU A 63 0.83 2.60 -3.53
C LEU A 63 1.34 3.98 -3.08
N SER A 64 2.63 4.11 -2.76
CA SER A 64 3.26 5.40 -2.40
C SER A 64 3.16 6.46 -3.51
N SER A 65 2.90 6.04 -4.76
CA SER A 65 2.68 6.95 -5.89
C SER A 65 1.32 7.67 -5.86
N SER A 66 0.31 7.14 -5.16
CA SER A 66 -1.01 7.75 -5.06
C SER A 66 -1.21 8.48 -3.73
N SER A 67 -2.02 9.55 -3.74
CA SER A 67 -2.37 10.29 -2.52
C SER A 67 -3.06 9.40 -1.49
N VAL A 68 -3.99 8.56 -1.96
CA VAL A 68 -4.72 7.58 -1.16
C VAL A 68 -3.76 6.57 -0.53
N GLY A 69 -2.88 5.98 -1.34
CA GLY A 69 -1.91 5.00 -0.87
C GLY A 69 -0.92 5.59 0.15
N ARG A 70 -0.41 6.82 -0.07
CA ARG A 70 0.41 7.52 0.94
C ARG A 70 -0.31 7.70 2.27
N LYS A 71 -1.59 8.08 2.24
CA LYS A 71 -2.41 8.27 3.45
C LYS A 71 -2.63 6.94 4.19
N LEU A 72 -2.90 5.85 3.46
CA LEU A 72 -3.06 4.51 4.02
C LEU A 72 -1.76 4.03 4.70
N ILE A 73 -0.62 4.13 4.02
CA ILE A 73 0.70 3.72 4.54
C ILE A 73 1.04 4.51 5.81
N LYS A 74 0.88 5.85 5.79
CA LYS A 74 1.18 6.72 6.94
C LYS A 74 0.30 6.38 8.15
N ASN A 75 -1.00 6.19 7.91
CA ASN A 75 -1.95 5.87 8.98
C ASN A 75 -1.66 4.50 9.59
N LYS A 76 -1.41 3.48 8.76
CA LYS A 76 -1.07 2.12 9.20
C LYS A 76 0.19 2.13 10.08
N LYS A 77 1.29 2.74 9.60
CA LYS A 77 2.55 2.85 10.35
C LYS A 77 2.38 3.56 11.70
N LYS A 78 1.51 4.59 11.76
CA LYS A 78 1.21 5.30 13.01
C LYS A 78 0.44 4.43 14.02
N LEU A 79 -0.49 3.61 13.55
CA LEU A 79 -1.27 2.72 14.41
C LEU A 79 -0.44 1.49 14.87
N GLU A 80 0.34 0.90 13.98
CA GLU A 80 1.25 -0.21 14.32
C GLU A 80 2.25 0.21 15.39
N LYS A 81 2.90 1.38 15.24
CA LYS A 81 3.79 1.92 16.28
C LYS A 81 3.10 2.16 17.62
N ARG A 82 1.81 2.55 17.62
CA ARG A 82 1.05 2.73 18.87
C ARG A 82 0.72 1.41 19.55
N LEU A 83 0.40 0.39 18.75
CA LEU A 83 0.15 -0.96 19.26
C LEU A 83 1.44 -1.55 19.84
N GLU A 84 2.56 -1.42 19.13
CA GLU A 84 3.87 -1.91 19.57
C GLU A 84 4.31 -1.29 20.90
N LYS A 85 4.23 0.04 21.02
CA LYS A 85 4.51 0.74 22.29
C LYS A 85 3.62 0.29 23.44
N THR A 86 2.42 -0.21 23.14
CA THR A 86 1.51 -0.71 24.17
C THR A 86 1.90 -2.11 24.63
N ARG A 87 2.29 -3.00 23.70
CA ARG A 87 2.76 -4.35 24.02
C ARG A 87 3.97 -4.31 24.93
N ILE A 88 4.99 -3.52 24.55
CA ILE A 88 6.21 -3.29 25.35
C ILE A 88 5.87 -2.79 26.76
N LYS A 89 4.96 -1.81 26.89
CA LYS A 89 4.54 -1.26 28.19
C LYS A 89 3.78 -2.26 29.06
N ASN A 90 3.11 -3.23 28.44
CA ASN A 90 2.34 -4.25 29.14
C ASN A 90 3.17 -5.54 29.37
N HIS A 91 4.43 -5.60 28.94
CA HIS A 91 5.23 -6.84 28.87
C HIS A 91 4.52 -8.00 28.13
N GLU A 92 3.72 -7.67 27.11
CA GLU A 92 3.05 -8.63 26.20
C GLU A 92 3.87 -8.89 24.93
#